data_AF-A0A3M1JK01-F1
#
_entry.id   AF-A0A3M1JK01-F1
#
_cell.length_a   1.000
_cell.length_b   1.000
_cell.length_c   1.000
_cell.angle_alpha   90.00
_cell.angle_beta   90.00
_cell.angle_gamma   90.00
#
_symmetry.space_group_name_H-M   'P 1'
#
loop_
_entity.id
_entity.type
_entity.pdbx_description
1 polymer ?
#
loop_
_entity_poly.entity_id
_entity_poly.type
_entity_poly.pdbx_seq_one_letter_code
_entity_poly.pdbx_strand_id
1 'polypeptide(L)'
;MKPTTKAILCSLFLFPGLGQVLSGRKKSGWIFIGAELLAVISFLTSAVRTAWQIVNQLSGHLDLPDLFAAAHEAVLETGSTLTAEAFVILLIWFASGLHVIWVSRAAEAKTDPGAPHPEESRQRK
;
A
#
# COMPACT_ATOMS: atom_id res chain seq x y z
N MET A 1 21.92 -11.19 5.69
CA MET A 1 20.93 -10.78 4.65
C MET A 1 21.44 -9.52 3.98
N LYS A 2 21.35 -9.41 2.64
CA LYS A 2 21.70 -8.18 1.94
C LYS A 2 20.82 -7.03 2.45
N PRO A 3 21.32 -5.79 2.58
CA PRO A 3 20.55 -4.64 3.03
C PRO A 3 19.27 -4.44 2.20
N THR A 4 19.37 -4.69 0.89
CA THR A 4 18.27 -4.74 -0.08
C THR A 4 17.14 -5.68 0.34
N THR A 5 17.47 -6.91 0.77
CA THR A 5 16.47 -7.91 1.18
C THR A 5 15.73 -7.48 2.45
N LYS A 6 16.44 -6.88 3.41
CA LYS A 6 15.80 -6.34 4.63
C LYS A 6 14.84 -5.20 4.30
N ALA A 7 15.23 -4.29 3.41
CA ALA A 7 14.37 -3.20 2.99
C ALA A 7 13.10 -3.68 2.26
N ILE A 8 13.22 -4.65 1.37
CA ILE A 8 12.08 -5.24 0.65
C ILE A 8 11.12 -5.89 1.65
N LEU A 9 11.64 -6.71 2.57
CA LEU A 9 10.82 -7.36 3.61
C LEU A 9 10.12 -6.33 4.51
N CYS A 10 10.80 -5.25 4.89
CA CYS A 10 10.17 -4.20 5.69
C CYS A 10 9.03 -3.48 4.94
N SER A 11 9.17 -3.17 3.65
CA SER A 11 8.07 -2.52 2.90
C SER A 11 6.91 -3.46 2.58
N LEU A 12 7.16 -4.77 2.40
CA LEU A 12 6.11 -5.73 2.06
C LEU A 12 5.40 -6.32 3.29
N PHE A 13 6.11 -6.58 4.39
CA PHE A 13 5.55 -7.28 5.55
C PHE A 13 5.21 -6.38 6.74
N LEU A 14 5.89 -5.25 6.92
CA LEU A 14 5.68 -4.38 8.08
C LEU A 14 4.79 -3.20 7.72
N PHE A 15 5.25 -2.36 6.80
CA PHE A 15 4.50 -1.16 6.44
C PHE A 15 4.99 -0.58 5.11
N PRO A 16 4.10 -0.15 4.22
CA PRO A 16 4.51 0.46 2.97
C PRO A 16 5.31 1.76 3.21
N GLY A 17 6.49 1.84 2.60
CA GLY A 17 7.38 2.98 2.69
C GLY A 17 8.51 2.80 3.70
N LEU A 18 8.39 1.83 4.63
CA LEU A 18 9.39 1.60 5.67
C LEU A 18 10.75 1.14 5.09
N GLY A 19 10.72 0.29 4.07
CA GLY A 19 11.90 -0.17 3.34
C GLY A 19 12.64 0.97 2.63
N GLN A 20 11.92 1.95 2.08
CA GLN A 20 12.50 3.15 1.48
C GLN A 20 13.18 4.02 2.54
N VAL A 21 12.57 4.19 3.72
CA VAL A 21 13.17 4.94 4.84
C VAL A 21 14.46 4.27 5.30
N LEU A 22 14.42 2.94 5.51
CA LEU A 22 15.58 2.16 5.94
C LEU A 22 16.71 2.12 4.88
N SER A 23 16.36 2.23 3.59
CA SER A 23 17.32 2.32 2.48
C SER A 23 17.89 3.74 2.28
N GLY A 24 17.62 4.68 3.19
CA GLY A 24 18.10 6.06 3.13
C GLY A 24 17.28 6.99 2.21
N ARG A 25 16.24 6.48 1.55
CA ARG A 25 15.36 7.24 0.64
C ARG A 25 14.13 7.78 1.38
N LYS A 26 14.40 8.60 2.39
CA LYS A 26 13.39 9.14 3.32
C LYS A 26 12.24 9.85 2.60
N LYS A 27 12.52 10.66 1.58
CA LYS A 27 11.47 11.39 0.83
C LYS A 27 10.43 10.45 0.22
N SER A 28 10.87 9.45 -0.54
CA SER A 28 9.97 8.46 -1.15
C SER A 28 9.25 7.62 -0.09
N GLY A 29 9.95 7.24 0.99
CA GLY A 29 9.33 6.49 2.10
C GLY A 29 8.19 7.26 2.76
N TRP A 30 8.40 8.55 3.07
CA TRP A 30 7.36 9.40 3.65
C TRP A 30 6.17 9.63 2.72
N ILE A 31 6.37 9.68 1.40
CA ILE A 31 5.26 9.77 0.43
C ILE A 31 4.39 8.51 0.51
N PHE A 32 4.97 7.31 0.49
CA PHE A 32 4.21 6.07 0.60
C PHE A 32 3.52 5.94 1.96
N ILE A 33 4.20 6.29 3.05
CA ILE A 33 3.62 6.29 4.40
C ILE A 33 2.43 7.25 4.48
N GLY A 34 2.60 8.49 3.97
CA GLY A 34 1.54 9.49 3.98
C GLY A 34 0.34 9.10 3.12
N ALA A 35 0.58 8.56 1.92
CA ALA A 35 -0.47 8.07 1.04
C ALA A 35 -1.25 6.91 1.68
N GLU A 36 -0.56 5.96 2.29
CA GLU A 36 -1.17 4.84 3.01
C GLU A 36 -2.05 5.34 4.16
N LEU A 37 -1.52 6.25 4.99
CA LEU A 37 -2.27 6.81 6.11
C LEU A 37 -3.55 7.52 5.65
N LEU A 38 -3.47 8.32 4.58
CA LEU A 38 -4.64 8.99 4.02
C LEU A 38 -5.68 8.00 3.50
N ALA A 39 -5.24 6.95 2.80
CA ALA A 39 -6.13 5.91 2.30
C ALA A 39 -6.83 5.14 3.44
N VAL A 40 -6.07 4.76 4.48
CA VAL A 40 -6.61 4.10 5.68
C VAL A 40 -7.57 5.00 6.45
N ILE A 41 -7.26 6.29 6.61
CA ILE A 41 -8.16 7.25 7.26
C ILE A 41 -9.46 7.40 6.48
N SER A 42 -9.38 7.48 5.14
CA SER A 42 -10.58 7.52 4.28
C SER A 42 -11.43 6.27 4.48
N PHE A 43 -10.82 5.10 4.37
CA PHE A 43 -11.48 3.82 4.55
C PHE A 43 -12.16 3.69 5.92
N LEU A 44 -11.47 4.04 7.01
CA LEU A 44 -12.03 4.01 8.35
C LEU A 44 -13.19 5.01 8.51
N THR A 45 -13.08 6.19 7.91
CA THR A 45 -14.16 7.19 7.96
C THR A 45 -15.40 6.69 7.23
N SER A 46 -15.24 6.09 6.05
CA SER A 46 -16.31 5.47 5.29
C SER A 46 -16.95 4.33 6.09
N ALA A 47 -16.14 3.41 6.64
CA ALA A 47 -16.62 2.28 7.42
C ALA A 47 -17.39 2.70 8.68
N VAL A 48 -16.87 3.69 9.43
CA VAL A 48 -17.55 4.22 10.63
C VAL A 48 -18.87 4.90 10.26
N ARG A 49 -18.92 5.65 9.15
CA ARG A 49 -20.16 6.28 8.67
C ARG A 49 -21.20 5.22 8.31
N THR A 50 -20.83 4.18 7.58
CA THR A 50 -21.71 3.05 7.25
C THR A 50 -22.23 2.38 8.53
N ALA A 51 -21.35 2.08 9.49
CA ALA A 51 -21.76 1.50 10.76
C ALA A 51 -22.75 2.40 11.53
N TRP A 52 -22.49 3.70 11.54
CA TRP A 52 -23.38 4.67 12.20
C TRP A 52 -24.75 4.78 11.52
N GLN A 53 -24.81 4.66 10.18
CA GLN A 53 -26.07 4.64 9.44
C GLN A 53 -26.92 3.42 9.81
N ILE A 54 -26.32 2.23 9.90
CA ILE A 54 -27.01 1.00 10.33
C ILE A 54 -27.62 1.18 11.72
N VAL A 55 -26.83 1.70 12.67
CA VAL A 55 -27.30 1.92 14.05
C VAL A 55 -28.48 2.90 14.10
N ASN A 56 -28.44 3.99 13.31
CA ASN A 56 -29.53 4.96 13.29
C ASN A 56 -30.80 4.43 12.64
N GLN A 57 -30.69 3.54 11.64
CA GLN A 57 -31.87 2.93 11.00
C GLN A 57 -32.64 2.03 11.97
N LEU A 58 -31.92 1.33 12.88
CA LEU A 58 -32.52 0.37 13.81
C LEU A 58 -33.31 1.02 14.96
N SER A 59 -33.33 2.36 15.10
CA SER A 59 -34.22 3.11 15.99
C SER A 59 -34.35 2.57 17.44
N GLY A 60 -33.31 1.91 17.97
CA GLY A 60 -33.30 1.33 19.32
C GLY A 60 -33.90 -0.08 19.45
N HIS A 61 -34.42 -0.69 18.37
CA HIS A 61 -34.76 -2.12 18.32
C HIS A 61 -33.57 -2.90 17.77
N LEU A 62 -32.77 -3.46 18.68
CA LEU A 62 -31.59 -4.26 18.34
C LEU A 62 -31.94 -5.74 18.30
N ASP A 63 -32.83 -6.11 17.38
CA ASP A 63 -33.04 -7.50 17.05
C ASP A 63 -31.97 -7.96 16.04
N LEU A 64 -31.34 -9.11 16.33
CA LEU A 64 -30.26 -9.67 15.51
C LEU A 64 -30.64 -9.85 14.03
N PRO A 65 -31.83 -10.36 13.66
CA PRO A 65 -32.22 -10.51 12.26
C PRO A 65 -32.23 -9.18 11.50
N ASP A 66 -32.77 -8.12 12.12
CA ASP A 66 -32.88 -6.80 11.50
C ASP A 66 -31.50 -6.13 11.37
N LEU A 67 -30.62 -6.35 12.36
CA LEU A 67 -29.23 -5.92 12.29
C LEU A 67 -28.49 -6.58 11.11
N PHE A 68 -28.67 -7.89 10.91
CA PHE A 68 -28.05 -8.59 9.79
C PHE A 68 -28.61 -8.12 8.43
N ALA A 69 -29.91 -7.88 8.34
CA ALA A 69 -30.54 -7.36 7.13
C ALA A 69 -30.01 -5.95 6.78
N ALA A 70 -30.01 -5.04 7.75
CA ALA A 70 -29.50 -3.68 7.58
C ALA A 70 -28.00 -3.66 7.25
N ALA A 71 -27.21 -4.53 7.89
CA ALA A 71 -25.79 -4.66 7.58
C ALA A 71 -25.56 -5.20 6.15
N HIS A 72 -26.36 -6.18 5.72
CA HIS A 72 -26.27 -6.71 4.35
C HIS A 72 -26.62 -5.64 3.31
N GLU A 73 -27.70 -4.90 3.51
CA GLU A 73 -28.11 -3.80 2.63
C GLU A 73 -27.05 -2.69 2.58
N ALA A 74 -26.53 -2.28 3.73
CA ALA A 74 -25.47 -1.29 3.81
C ALA A 74 -24.20 -1.73 3.07
N VAL A 75 -23.83 -3.02 3.16
CA VAL A 75 -22.70 -3.59 2.41
C VAL A 75 -22.99 -3.61 0.91
N LEU A 76 -24.23 -3.83 0.45
CA LEU A 76 -24.56 -3.76 -0.97
C LEU A 76 -24.46 -2.32 -1.50
N GLU A 77 -24.88 -1.34 -0.71
CA GLU A 77 -24.86 0.08 -1.09
C GLU A 77 -23.45 0.68 -1.07
N THR A 78 -22.70 0.49 0.03
CA THR A 78 -21.36 1.06 0.21
C THR A 78 -20.22 0.12 -0.16
N GLY A 79 -20.52 -1.15 -0.48
CA GLY A 79 -19.53 -2.18 -0.74
C GLY A 79 -18.60 -1.85 -1.91
N SER A 80 -19.11 -1.22 -2.96
CA SER A 80 -18.28 -0.80 -4.11
C SER A 80 -17.21 0.23 -3.70
N THR A 81 -17.59 1.21 -2.87
CA THR A 81 -16.69 2.24 -2.34
C THR A 81 -15.65 1.67 -1.39
N LEU A 82 -16.08 0.91 -0.37
CA LEU A 82 -15.16 0.30 0.61
C LEU A 82 -14.20 -0.69 -0.07
N THR A 83 -14.69 -1.43 -1.06
CA THR A 83 -13.85 -2.33 -1.88
C THR A 83 -12.83 -1.54 -2.68
N ALA A 84 -13.23 -0.44 -3.33
CA ALA A 84 -12.31 0.41 -4.08
C ALA A 84 -11.24 1.04 -3.18
N GLU A 85 -11.61 1.56 -2.00
CA GLU A 85 -10.68 2.11 -1.01
C GLU A 85 -9.69 1.04 -0.51
N ALA A 86 -10.17 -0.18 -0.22
CA ALA A 86 -9.31 -1.31 0.14
C ALA A 86 -8.34 -1.68 -1.00
N PHE A 87 -8.79 -1.64 -2.26
CA PHE A 87 -7.89 -1.84 -3.41
C PHE A 87 -6.84 -0.75 -3.52
N VAL A 88 -7.18 0.51 -3.26
CA VAL A 88 -6.21 1.61 -3.26
C VAL A 88 -5.12 1.39 -2.21
N ILE A 89 -5.50 1.00 -0.99
CA ILE A 89 -4.56 0.62 0.09
C ILE A 89 -3.62 -0.49 -0.40
N LEU A 90 -4.17 -1.58 -0.94
CA LEU A 90 -3.36 -2.68 -1.48
C LEU A 90 -2.43 -2.23 -2.61
N LEU A 91 -2.89 -1.38 -3.53
CA LEU A 91 -2.09 -0.87 -4.63
C LEU A 91 -0.94 0.00 -4.13
N ILE A 92 -1.17 0.87 -3.14
CA ILE A 92 -0.12 1.68 -2.49
C ILE A 92 0.90 0.75 -1.84
N TRP A 93 0.42 -0.31 -1.18
CA TRP A 93 1.29 -1.30 -0.55
C TRP A 93 2.20 -1.99 -1.56
N PHE A 94 1.63 -2.58 -2.62
CA PHE A 94 2.41 -3.25 -3.66
C PHE A 94 3.33 -2.29 -4.41
N ALA A 95 2.84 -1.10 -4.79
CA ALA A 95 3.63 -0.08 -5.46
C ALA A 95 4.85 0.32 -4.62
N SER A 96 4.69 0.43 -3.30
CA SER A 96 5.78 0.69 -2.38
C SER A 96 6.82 -0.43 -2.38
N GLY A 97 6.38 -1.69 -2.34
CA GLY A 97 7.27 -2.85 -2.43
C GLY A 97 8.05 -2.89 -3.75
N LEU A 98 7.35 -2.74 -4.88
CA LEU A 98 7.96 -2.70 -6.23
C LEU A 98 8.95 -1.55 -6.35
N HIS A 99 8.63 -0.38 -5.80
CA HIS A 99 9.51 0.77 -5.84
C HIS A 99 10.84 0.49 -5.13
N VAL A 100 10.84 -0.16 -3.96
CA VAL A 100 12.10 -0.57 -3.30
C VAL A 100 12.89 -1.52 -4.19
N ILE A 101 12.26 -2.54 -4.75
CA ILE A 101 12.94 -3.54 -5.60
C ILE A 101 13.61 -2.86 -6.80
N TRP A 102 12.86 -2.05 -7.54
CA TRP A 102 13.36 -1.40 -8.76
C TRP A 102 14.54 -0.47 -8.45
N VAL A 103 14.39 0.32 -7.40
CA VAL A 103 15.41 1.27 -6.96
C VAL A 103 16.67 0.57 -6.47
N SER A 104 16.54 -0.52 -5.70
CA SER A 104 17.69 -1.26 -5.22
C SER A 104 18.43 -1.95 -6.37
N ARG A 105 17.72 -2.52 -7.35
CA ARG A 105 18.35 -3.09 -8.56
C ARG A 105 19.10 -2.04 -9.38
N ALA A 106 18.54 -0.84 -9.50
CA ALA A 106 19.21 0.26 -10.20
C ALA A 106 20.47 0.75 -9.48
N ALA A 107 20.51 0.66 -8.15
CA ALA A 107 21.72 0.96 -7.38
C ALA A 107 22.78 -0.14 -7.54
N GLU A 108 22.39 -1.41 -7.49
CA GLU A 108 23.31 -2.55 -7.69
C GLU A 108 23.97 -2.51 -9.08
N ALA A 109 23.21 -2.20 -10.13
CA ALA A 109 23.73 -2.09 -11.50
C ALA A 109 24.78 -0.97 -11.71
N LYS A 110 24.75 0.09 -10.89
CA LYS A 110 25.73 1.19 -10.96
C LYS A 110 27.03 0.92 -10.20
N THR A 111 27.04 -0.10 -9.35
CA THR A 111 28.15 -0.39 -8.45
C THR A 111 28.99 -1.58 -8.91
N ASP A 112 28.64 -2.20 -10.05
CA ASP A 112 29.41 -3.29 -10.67
C ASP A 112 30.57 -2.72 -11.51
N PRO A 113 31.84 -2.87 -11.08
CA PRO A 113 33.00 -2.38 -11.83
C PRO A 113 33.32 -3.23 -13.09
N GLY A 114 32.59 -4.33 -13.31
CA GLY A 114 32.80 -5.26 -14.43
C GLY A 114 31.84 -5.11 -15.61
N ALA A 115 30.90 -4.16 -15.58
CA ALA A 115 30.01 -3.92 -16.71
C ALA A 115 30.80 -3.27 -17.87
N PRO A 116 30.85 -3.88 -19.08
CA PRO A 116 31.65 -3.36 -20.17
C PRO A 116 31.22 -1.93 -20.51
N HIS A 117 32.20 -1.03 -20.54
CA HIS A 117 32.00 0.37 -20.91
C HIS A 117 31.36 0.41 -22.32
N PRO A 118 30.31 1.22 -22.55
CA PRO A 118 29.62 1.26 -23.84
C PRO A 118 30.56 1.54 -25.03
N GLU A 119 31.72 2.15 -24.77
CA GLU A 119 32.72 2.52 -25.78
C GLU A 119 33.60 1.36 -26.27
N GLU A 120 33.83 0.29 -25.49
CA GLU A 120 34.68 -0.84 -25.93
C GLU A 120 33.98 -1.74 -26.97
N SER A 121 32.64 -1.69 -27.03
CA SER A 121 31.86 -2.49 -27.99
C SER A 121 31.93 -1.95 -29.43
N ARG A 122 32.38 -0.69 -29.62
CA ARG A 122 32.57 -0.06 -30.95
C ARG A 122 33.93 -0.33 -31.58
N GLN A 123 34.94 -0.74 -30.82
CA GLN A 123 36.29 -0.98 -31.35
C GLN A 123 36.55 -2.46 -31.73
N ARG A 124 35.58 -3.35 -31.50
CA ARG A 124 35.67 -4.79 -31.82
C ARG A 124 34.87 -5.22 -33.06
N LYS A 125 34.50 -4.29 -33.94
CA LYS A 125 33.93 -4.60 -35.25
C LYS A 125 34.81 -4.08 -36.37
#